data_AF-A0A951S7X7-F1
#
_entry.id   AF-A0A951S7X7-F1
#
_cell.length_a   1.000
_cell.length_b   1.000
_cell.length_c   1.000
_cell.angle_alpha   90.00
_cell.angle_beta   90.00
_cell.angle_gamma   90.00
#
_symmetry.space_group_name_H-M   'P 1'
#
loop_
_entity.id
_entity.type
_entity.pdbx_description
1 polymer ?
#
loop_
_entity_poly.entity_id
_entity_poly.type
_entity_poly.pdbx_seq_one_letter_code
_entity_poly.pdbx_strand_id
1 'polypeptide(L)' 'MQKRWNILFTDTNKVIALQQALKINKTLCNILVQRGIDSFEKAKKYFRPSL' A
#
# COMPACT_ATOMS: atom_id res chain seq x y z
N MET A 1 -26.69 13.54 -8.26
CA MET A 1 -25.24 13.33 -8.00
C MET A 1 -24.74 12.21 -8.90
N GLN A 2 -23.78 12.46 -9.80
CA GLN A 2 -23.19 11.41 -10.64
C GLN A 2 -22.03 10.73 -9.88
N LYS A 3 -22.07 9.41 -9.73
CA LYS A 3 -20.96 8.63 -9.17
C LYS A 3 -19.92 8.41 -10.29
N ARG A 4 -18.68 8.87 -10.06
CA ARG A 4 -17.55 8.67 -10.99
C ARG A 4 -16.51 7.79 -10.31
N TRP A 5 -16.10 6.73 -10.99
CA TRP A 5 -15.01 5.88 -10.54
C TRP A 5 -13.68 6.58 -10.79
N ASN A 6 -12.82 6.61 -9.78
CA ASN A 6 -11.46 7.14 -9.89
C ASN A 6 -10.47 5.99 -9.76
N ILE A 7 -9.68 5.75 -10.80
CA ILE A 7 -8.62 4.75 -10.77
C ILE A 7 -7.36 5.43 -10.22
N LEU A 8 -6.94 5.01 -9.04
CA LEU A 8 -5.78 5.58 -8.37
C LEU A 8 -4.49 4.99 -8.96
N PHE A 9 -3.56 5.86 -9.35
CA PHE A 9 -2.22 5.48 -9.75
C PHE A 9 -1.30 5.36 -8.53
N THR A 10 -0.35 4.44 -8.59
CA THR A 10 0.69 4.29 -7.56
C THR A 10 2.06 4.27 -8.15
N ASP A 11 3.02 4.76 -7.36
CA ASP A 11 4.42 4.63 -7.65
C ASP A 11 4.88 3.17 -7.54
N THR A 12 5.23 2.59 -8.69
CA THR A 12 5.74 1.22 -8.80
C THR A 12 7.01 1.01 -7.98
N ASN A 13 7.87 2.03 -7.81
CA ASN A 13 9.09 1.91 -7.02
C ASN A 13 8.77 1.70 -5.54
N LYS A 14 7.79 2.45 -5.02
CA LYS A 14 7.30 2.28 -3.64
C LYS A 14 6.67 0.90 -3.45
N VAL A 15 5.91 0.43 -4.43
CA VAL A 15 5.30 -0.91 -4.41
C VAL A 15 6.37 -2.00 -4.37
N ILE A 16 7.43 -1.90 -5.19
CA ILE A 16 8.53 -2.87 -5.22
C ILE A 16 9.31 -2.84 -3.90
N ALA A 17 9.65 -1.66 -3.38
CA ALA A 17 10.36 -1.54 -2.11
C ALA A 17 9.55 -2.15 -0.96
N LEU A 18 8.24 -1.89 -0.91
CA LEU A 18 7.34 -2.45 0.09
C LEU A 18 7.19 -3.97 -0.08
N GLN A 19 7.11 -4.46 -1.31
CA GLN A 19 7.06 -5.88 -1.63
C GLN A 19 8.33 -6.60 -1.17
N GLN A 20 9.51 -6.02 -1.39
CA GLN A 20 10.78 -6.60 -0.93
C GLN A 20 10.86 -6.66 0.59
N ALA A 21 10.36 -5.62 1.28
CA ALA A 21 10.37 -5.55 2.74
C ALA A 21 9.37 -6.52 3.40
N LEU A 22 8.12 -6.59 2.92
CA LEU A 22 7.07 -7.43 3.50
C LEU A 22 7.00 -8.85 2.90
N LYS A 23 7.57 -9.06 1.71
CA LYS A 23 7.50 -10.32 0.94
C LYS A 23 6.07 -10.81 0.70
N ILE A 24 5.13 -9.88 0.51
CA ILE A 24 3.71 -10.18 0.22
C ILE A 24 3.37 -9.93 -1.26
N ASN A 25 2.12 -10.22 -1.63
CA ASN A 25 1.64 -10.02 -2.99
C ASN A 25 1.73 -8.55 -3.45
N LYS A 26 2.16 -8.32 -4.70
CA LYS A 26 2.29 -6.99 -5.30
C LYS A 26 0.96 -6.21 -5.32
N THR A 27 -0.17 -6.87 -5.50
CA THR A 27 -1.50 -6.23 -5.47
C THR A 27 -1.83 -5.65 -4.10
N LEU A 28 -1.48 -6.37 -3.03
CA LEU A 28 -1.62 -5.85 -1.66
C LEU A 28 -0.68 -4.66 -1.43
N CYS A 29 0.56 -4.74 -1.89
CA CYS A 29 1.51 -3.63 -1.80
C CYS A 29 1.00 -2.39 -2.56
N ASN A 30 0.39 -2.59 -3.73
CA ASN A 30 -0.25 -1.51 -4.49
C ASN A 30 -1.35 -0.82 -3.66
N ILE A 31 -2.27 -1.59 -3.08
CA ILE A 31 -3.34 -1.04 -2.23
C ILE A 31 -2.78 -0.31 -1.01
N LEU A 32 -1.71 -0.82 -0.38
CA LEU A 32 -1.05 -0.16 0.75
C LEU A 32 -0.45 1.19 0.33
N VAL A 33 0.25 1.23 -0.81
CA VAL A 33 0.83 2.46 -1.36
C VAL A 33 -0.26 3.47 -1.73
N GLN A 34 -1.39 3.04 -2.31
CA GLN A 34 -2.56 3.90 -2.56
C GLN A 34 -3.10 4.54 -1.28
N ARG A 35 -3.00 3.84 -0.15
CA ARG A 35 -3.42 4.31 1.18
C ARG A 35 -2.36 5.14 1.91
N GLY A 36 -1.22 5.46 1.27
CA GLY A 36 -0.11 6.21 1.88
C GLY A 36 0.79 5.38 2.79
N ILE A 37 0.66 4.05 2.75
CA ILE A 37 1.49 3.09 3.47
C ILE A 37 2.61 2.64 2.52
N ASP A 38 3.70 3.38 2.54
CA ASP A 38 4.85 3.20 1.65
C ASP A 38 6.13 2.74 2.37
N SER A 39 6.04 2.39 3.65
CA SER A 39 7.18 1.88 4.43
C SER A 39 6.80 0.65 5.25
N PHE A 40 7.82 -0.14 5.59
CA PHE A 40 7.67 -1.32 6.43
C PHE A 40 7.05 -0.98 7.79
N GLU A 41 7.50 0.09 8.45
CA GLU A 41 6.98 0.52 9.76
C GLU A 41 5.50 0.92 9.68
N LYS A 42 5.11 1.68 8.64
CA LYS A 42 3.71 2.04 8.43
C LYS A 42 2.85 0.79 8.20
N ALA A 43 3.35 -0.16 7.41
CA ALA A 43 2.65 -1.41 7.15
C ALA A 43 2.55 -2.25 8.43
N LYS A 44 3.63 -2.35 9.20
CA LYS A 44 3.66 -3.06 10.49
C LYS A 44 2.64 -2.47 11.46
N LYS A 45 2.58 -1.14 11.60
CA LYS A 45 1.57 -0.45 12.42
C LYS A 45 0.15 -0.66 11.90
N TYR A 46 -0.05 -0.66 10.58
CA TYR A 46 -1.35 -0.91 9.96
C TYR A 46 -1.87 -2.33 10.22
N PHE A 47 -1.00 -3.34 10.11
CA PHE A 47 -1.35 -4.73 10.41
C PHE A 47 -1.37 -5.04 11.92
N ARG A 48 -0.73 -4.22 12.75
CA ARG A 48 -0.63 -4.38 14.21
C ARG A 48 -0.89 -3.06 14.95
N PRO A 49 -2.12 -2.53 14.93
CA PRO A 49 -2.44 -1.25 15.58
C PRO A 49 -2.50 -1.29 17.11
N SER A 50 -2.43 -2.47 17.74
CA SER A 50 -2.66 -2.70 19.19
C SER A 50 -1.43 -3.17 19.98
N LEU A 51 -0.24 -3.14 19.38
CA LEU A 51 1.02 -3.45 20.07
C LEU A 51 1.64 -2.16 20.63
#